data_AF-A0A315AQE0-F1
#
_entry.id   AF-A0A315AQE0-F1
#
_cell.length_a   1.000
_cell.length_b   1.000
_cell.length_c   1.000
_cell.angle_alpha   90.00
_cell.angle_beta   90.00
_cell.angle_gamma   90.00
#
_symmetry.space_group_name_H-M   'P 1'
#
loop_
_entity.id
_entity.type
_entity.pdbx_description
1 polymer ?
#
loop_
_entity_poly.entity_id
_entity_poly.type
_entity_poly.pdbx_seq_one_letter_code
_entity_poly.pdbx_strand_id
1 'polypeptide(L)'
;MEARLSSLRGALKEAERLNKALKVGRAPVLLIDILQALEDSGLANHFTVVGTHALYAYEMAAGVRIEQAAMATLDVDLLWDARKKVQFLSDMAKLDDSVLSVLQRADRTFVRKEGQNESAINNTGFEVDFLRRMQEGDDPHPFRFSDDEDDIWPVQAMRASVLTSAPKFECVVVSSTGRMAKMRTVSPQTFVEFKYWLAEKAEARDPIKRRRDQRQAGIVQKLLEERLL
;
A
#
# COMPACT_ATOMS: atom_id res chain seq x y z
N MET A 1 21.50 18.51 -16.28
CA MET A 1 20.53 17.66 -15.58
C MET A 1 20.82 17.60 -14.08
N GLU A 2 22.09 17.47 -13.68
CA GLU A 2 22.54 17.41 -12.27
C GLU A 2 22.16 18.63 -11.42
N ALA A 3 22.32 19.86 -11.93
CA ALA A 3 21.95 21.06 -11.18
C ALA A 3 20.44 21.12 -10.82
N ARG A 4 19.58 20.68 -11.74
CA ARG A 4 18.12 20.60 -11.51
C ARG A 4 17.80 19.54 -10.46
N LEU A 5 18.43 18.36 -10.55
CA LEU A 5 18.25 17.29 -9.58
C LEU A 5 18.69 17.74 -8.17
N SER A 6 19.84 18.41 -8.07
CA SER A 6 20.33 18.94 -6.79
C SER A 6 19.39 19.98 -6.20
N SER A 7 18.87 20.89 -7.02
CA SER A 7 17.89 21.90 -6.59
C SER A 7 16.59 21.25 -6.07
N LEU A 8 16.05 20.27 -6.81
CA LEU A 8 14.85 19.53 -6.39
C LEU A 8 15.07 18.75 -5.09
N ARG A 9 16.24 18.14 -4.89
CA ARG A 9 16.60 17.49 -3.62
C ARG A 9 16.67 18.49 -2.46
N GLY A 10 17.18 19.69 -2.72
CA GLY A 10 17.18 20.79 -1.74
C GLY A 10 15.77 21.19 -1.31
N ALA A 11 14.89 21.43 -2.30
CA ALA A 11 13.49 21.78 -2.05
C ALA A 11 12.72 20.65 -1.32
N LEU A 12 12.98 19.39 -1.67
CA LEU A 12 12.40 18.24 -0.98
C LEU A 12 12.78 18.23 0.51
N LYS A 13 14.07 18.41 0.82
CA LYS A 13 14.57 18.43 2.20
C LYS A 13 13.99 19.59 3.01
N GLU A 14 13.77 20.74 2.38
CA GLU A 14 13.10 21.87 3.02
C GLU A 14 11.63 21.56 3.32
N ALA A 15 10.90 21.01 2.34
CA ALA A 15 9.52 20.58 2.52
C ALA A 15 9.38 19.53 3.63
N GLU A 16 10.28 18.55 3.72
CA GLU A 16 10.27 17.56 4.80
C GLU A 16 10.45 18.19 6.18
N ARG A 17 11.33 19.19 6.31
CA ARG A 17 11.53 19.92 7.58
C ARG A 17 10.28 20.70 7.97
N LEU A 18 9.64 21.37 7.01
CA LEU A 18 8.39 22.09 7.22
C LEU A 18 7.25 21.14 7.61
N ASN A 19 7.12 20.01 6.90
CA ASN A 19 6.15 18.97 7.19
C ASN A 19 6.27 18.47 8.64
N LYS A 20 7.51 18.23 9.10
CA LYS A 20 7.79 17.83 10.48
C LYS A 20 7.40 18.92 11.48
N ALA A 21 7.82 20.16 11.22
CA ALA A 21 7.56 21.29 12.13
C ALA A 21 6.06 21.57 12.29
N LEU A 22 5.32 21.49 11.17
CA LEU A 22 3.87 21.72 11.12
C LEU A 22 3.04 20.48 11.47
N LYS A 23 3.68 19.32 11.71
CA LYS A 23 3.02 18.03 12.01
C LYS A 23 1.96 17.66 10.96
N VAL A 24 2.32 17.84 9.69
CA VAL A 24 1.43 17.70 8.52
C VAL A 24 0.82 16.30 8.42
N GLY A 25 1.61 15.27 8.70
CA GLY A 25 1.13 13.89 8.61
C GLY A 25 1.72 12.99 9.68
N ARG A 26 1.19 11.77 9.72
CA ARG A 26 1.51 10.76 10.73
C ARG A 26 1.50 9.34 10.17
N ALA A 27 1.66 9.20 8.86
CA ALA A 27 1.88 7.90 8.26
C ALA A 27 3.09 7.21 8.92
N PRO A 28 3.08 5.87 9.08
CA PRO A 28 4.25 5.14 9.55
C PRO A 28 5.45 5.46 8.67
N VAL A 29 6.60 5.70 9.30
CA VAL A 29 7.84 5.99 8.56
C VAL A 29 8.19 4.83 7.62
N LEU A 30 8.02 3.59 8.11
CA LEU A 30 8.26 2.39 7.32
C LEU A 30 7.35 2.29 6.09
N LEU A 31 6.10 2.74 6.18
CA LEU A 31 5.21 2.82 5.01
C LEU A 31 5.77 3.78 3.96
N ILE A 32 6.24 4.96 4.39
CA ILE A 32 6.89 5.92 3.48
C ILE A 32 8.11 5.28 2.82
N ASP A 33 8.92 4.56 3.59
CA ASP A 33 10.14 3.91 3.11
C ASP A 33 9.85 2.82 2.08
N ILE A 34 8.83 1.98 2.32
CA ILE A 34 8.38 0.96 1.38
C ILE A 34 7.88 1.60 0.08
N LEU A 35 7.03 2.62 0.16
CA LEU A 35 6.52 3.30 -1.03
C LEU A 35 7.63 3.96 -1.85
N GLN A 36 8.62 4.54 -1.17
CA GLN A 36 9.77 5.17 -1.80
C GLN A 36 10.68 4.12 -2.46
N ALA A 37 10.94 3.00 -1.79
CA ALA A 37 11.69 1.88 -2.35
C ALA A 37 11.02 1.29 -3.61
N LEU A 38 9.68 1.17 -3.62
CA LEU A 38 8.91 0.75 -4.78
C LEU A 38 8.94 1.78 -5.93
N GLU A 39 8.92 3.07 -5.62
CA GLU A 39 9.00 4.13 -6.65
C GLU A 39 10.41 4.18 -7.26
N ASP A 40 11.44 4.13 -6.42
CA ASP A 40 12.85 4.14 -6.84
C ASP A 40 13.25 2.88 -7.63
N SER A 41 12.59 1.74 -7.38
CA SER A 41 12.77 0.51 -8.17
C SER A 41 11.92 0.48 -9.45
N GLY A 42 11.08 1.49 -9.69
CA GLY A 42 10.16 1.53 -10.84
C GLY A 42 8.94 0.60 -10.71
N LEU A 43 8.75 -0.07 -9.57
CA LEU A 43 7.69 -1.04 -9.38
C LEU A 43 6.37 -0.44 -8.86
N ALA A 44 6.37 0.80 -8.39
CA ALA A 44 5.20 1.40 -7.71
C ALA A 44 3.91 1.42 -8.54
N ASN A 45 3.99 1.42 -9.88
CA ASN A 45 2.82 1.40 -10.77
C ASN A 45 2.15 0.01 -10.90
N HIS A 46 2.78 -1.03 -10.36
CA HIS A 46 2.28 -2.41 -10.34
C HIS A 46 1.51 -2.75 -9.06
N PHE A 47 1.63 -1.90 -8.03
CA PHE A 47 1.02 -2.11 -6.73
C PHE A 47 0.03 -1.00 -6.37
N THR A 48 -1.03 -1.37 -5.67
CA THR A 48 -2.00 -0.44 -5.08
C THR A 48 -2.08 -0.74 -3.59
N VAL A 49 -1.86 0.25 -2.73
CA VAL A 49 -2.10 0.13 -1.29
C VAL A 49 -3.61 -0.07 -1.09
N VAL A 50 -3.98 -1.11 -0.39
CA VAL A 50 -5.38 -1.39 -0.02
C VAL A 50 -5.48 -1.56 1.50
N GLY A 51 -6.67 -1.90 2.00
CA GLY A 51 -6.85 -2.15 3.43
C GLY A 51 -6.66 -0.89 4.27
N THR A 52 -6.25 -1.07 5.52
CA THR A 52 -6.24 0.01 6.53
C THR A 52 -5.34 1.18 6.14
N HIS A 53 -4.21 0.92 5.47
CA HIS A 53 -3.23 1.96 5.13
C HIS A 53 -3.71 2.97 4.07
N ALA A 54 -4.74 2.62 3.27
CA ALA A 54 -5.40 3.55 2.36
C ALA A 54 -5.95 4.80 3.08
N LEU A 55 -6.33 4.65 4.36
CA LEU A 55 -6.86 5.74 5.17
C LEU A 55 -5.86 6.90 5.35
N TYR A 56 -4.54 6.65 5.28
CA TYR A 56 -3.55 7.75 5.34
C TYR A 56 -3.64 8.66 4.12
N ALA A 57 -3.92 8.12 2.92
CA ALA A 57 -4.13 8.94 1.73
C ALA A 57 -5.40 9.77 1.84
N TYR A 58 -6.48 9.20 2.37
CA TYR A 58 -7.74 9.92 2.56
C TYR A 58 -7.65 10.97 3.67
N GLU A 59 -7.01 10.65 4.79
CA GLU A 59 -6.72 11.60 5.88
C GLU A 59 -5.98 12.83 5.34
N MET A 60 -4.92 12.59 4.55
CA MET A 60 -4.10 13.64 3.94
C MET A 60 -4.87 14.47 2.92
N ALA A 61 -5.64 13.82 2.04
CA ALA A 61 -6.41 14.51 1.01
C ALA A 61 -7.56 15.36 1.57
N ALA A 62 -8.24 14.86 2.59
CA ALA A 62 -9.32 15.57 3.27
C ALA A 62 -8.81 16.67 4.23
N GLY A 63 -7.50 16.69 4.57
CA GLY A 63 -6.94 17.64 5.52
C GLY A 63 -7.46 17.45 6.95
N VAL A 64 -7.83 16.21 7.33
CA VAL A 64 -8.42 15.87 8.63
C VAL A 64 -7.52 14.96 9.44
N ARG A 65 -8.00 14.49 10.60
CA ARG A 65 -7.38 13.39 11.34
C ARG A 65 -8.41 12.30 11.59
N ILE A 66 -8.17 11.13 11.03
CA ILE A 66 -8.90 9.91 11.31
C ILE A 66 -8.44 9.37 12.67
N GLU A 67 -9.33 8.77 13.43
CA GLU A 67 -9.00 8.24 14.75
C GLU A 67 -8.01 7.05 14.71
N GLN A 68 -7.02 7.05 15.60
CA GLN A 68 -5.95 6.02 15.62
C GLN A 68 -6.50 4.60 15.75
N ALA A 69 -7.57 4.41 16.52
CA ALA A 69 -8.17 3.09 16.71
C ALA A 69 -8.78 2.50 15.42
N ALA A 70 -9.07 3.33 14.41
CA ALA A 70 -9.46 2.85 13.08
C ALA A 70 -8.24 2.44 12.23
N MET A 71 -7.03 2.84 12.61
CA MET A 71 -5.80 2.67 11.84
C MET A 71 -4.76 1.78 12.52
N ALA A 72 -5.06 1.25 13.71
CA ALA A 72 -4.16 0.38 14.47
C ALA A 72 -4.00 -0.97 13.76
N THR A 73 -2.98 -1.06 12.91
CA THR A 73 -2.59 -2.26 12.21
C THR A 73 -1.08 -2.32 12.05
N LEU A 74 -0.52 -3.53 12.04
CA LEU A 74 0.91 -3.78 11.83
C LEU A 74 1.18 -4.35 10.43
N ASP A 75 0.21 -4.28 9.53
CA ASP A 75 0.25 -4.84 8.19
C ASP A 75 -0.05 -3.78 7.12
N VAL A 76 0.63 -3.83 5.98
CA VAL A 76 0.22 -3.10 4.77
C VAL A 76 -0.12 -4.08 3.66
N ASP A 77 -1.34 -3.97 3.15
CA ASP A 77 -1.80 -4.77 2.01
C ASP A 77 -1.42 -4.07 0.69
N LEU A 78 -0.63 -4.75 -0.14
CA LEU A 78 -0.28 -4.33 -1.50
C LEU A 78 -0.98 -5.22 -2.52
N LEU A 79 -1.95 -4.66 -3.24
CA LEU A 79 -2.62 -5.33 -4.34
C LEU A 79 -1.78 -5.21 -5.62
N TRP A 80 -1.27 -6.34 -6.10
CA TRP A 80 -0.60 -6.46 -7.39
C TRP A 80 -1.60 -6.56 -8.55
N ASP A 81 -1.37 -5.78 -9.62
CA ASP A 81 -2.20 -5.81 -10.82
C ASP A 81 -1.71 -6.90 -11.80
N ALA A 82 -2.21 -8.13 -11.62
CA ALA A 82 -1.88 -9.27 -12.48
C ALA A 82 -2.17 -9.05 -13.98
N ARG A 83 -3.05 -8.11 -14.36
CA ARG A 83 -3.31 -7.77 -15.77
C ARG A 83 -2.09 -7.13 -16.44
N LYS A 84 -1.19 -6.54 -15.65
CA LYS A 84 0.07 -5.94 -16.09
C LYS A 84 1.25 -6.91 -15.98
N LYS A 85 1.02 -8.22 -15.82
CA LYS A 85 2.06 -9.24 -15.63
C LYS A 85 3.23 -9.11 -16.61
N VAL A 86 2.96 -8.90 -17.90
CA VAL A 86 4.03 -8.77 -18.92
C VAL A 86 4.91 -7.55 -18.67
N GLN A 87 4.31 -6.40 -18.32
CA GLN A 87 5.06 -5.20 -17.96
C GLN A 87 5.83 -5.41 -16.66
N PHE A 88 5.19 -6.02 -15.66
CA PHE A 88 5.83 -6.34 -14.37
C PHE A 88 7.07 -7.22 -14.55
N LEU A 89 6.98 -8.32 -15.29
CA LEU A 89 8.11 -9.19 -15.58
C LEU A 89 9.22 -8.46 -16.35
N SER A 90 8.85 -7.59 -17.30
CA SER A 90 9.84 -6.79 -18.03
C SER A 90 10.58 -5.80 -17.12
N ASP A 91 9.88 -5.17 -16.18
CA ASP A 91 10.48 -4.22 -15.25
C ASP A 91 11.31 -4.93 -14.17
N MET A 92 10.85 -6.08 -13.66
CA MET A 92 11.62 -6.94 -12.76
C MET A 92 12.92 -7.44 -13.42
N ALA A 93 12.87 -7.86 -14.69
CA ALA A 93 14.05 -8.31 -15.42
C ALA A 93 15.08 -7.19 -15.65
N LYS A 94 14.64 -5.93 -15.78
CA LYS A 94 15.55 -4.77 -15.86
C LYS A 94 16.13 -4.40 -14.50
N LEU A 95 15.34 -4.57 -13.44
CA LEU A 95 15.75 -4.30 -12.08
C LEU A 95 16.83 -5.31 -11.62
N ASP A 96 16.77 -6.55 -12.13
CA ASP A 96 17.66 -7.66 -11.77
C ASP A 96 17.69 -7.88 -10.25
N ASP A 97 16.51 -7.86 -9.64
CA ASP A 97 16.31 -7.96 -8.19
C ASP A 97 14.98 -8.65 -7.86
N SER A 98 14.74 -8.96 -6.59
CA SER A 98 13.49 -9.55 -6.09
C SER A 98 12.60 -8.50 -5.40
N VAL A 99 11.30 -8.77 -5.27
CA VAL A 99 10.40 -7.85 -4.54
C VAL A 99 10.77 -7.81 -3.07
N LEU A 100 11.18 -8.94 -2.48
CA LEU A 100 11.70 -8.99 -1.12
C LEU A 100 12.94 -8.09 -0.95
N SER A 101 13.92 -8.14 -1.86
CA SER A 101 15.07 -7.26 -1.83
C SER A 101 14.70 -5.78 -1.94
N VAL A 102 13.67 -5.43 -2.72
CA VAL A 102 13.15 -4.05 -2.75
C VAL A 102 12.63 -3.62 -1.38
N LEU A 103 11.90 -4.48 -0.67
CA LEU A 103 11.51 -4.20 0.72
C LEU A 103 12.71 -4.06 1.65
N GLN A 104 13.77 -4.85 1.45
CA GLN A 104 15.01 -4.75 2.21
C GLN A 104 15.76 -3.42 2.03
N ARG A 105 15.49 -2.69 0.95
CA ARG A 105 15.99 -1.30 0.78
C ARG A 105 15.30 -0.33 1.75
N ALA A 106 14.04 -0.58 2.10
CA ALA A 106 13.32 0.17 3.13
C ALA A 106 13.74 -0.27 4.54
N ASP A 107 13.85 -1.57 4.78
CA ASP A 107 14.31 -2.16 6.03
C ASP A 107 14.98 -3.51 5.77
N ARG A 108 16.29 -3.59 5.99
CA ARG A 108 17.11 -4.80 5.71
C ARG A 108 16.68 -6.05 6.45
N THR A 109 15.83 -5.93 7.47
CA THR A 109 15.40 -7.06 8.31
C THR A 109 14.17 -7.78 7.76
N PHE A 110 13.60 -7.32 6.63
CA PHE A 110 12.53 -8.03 5.95
C PHE A 110 12.98 -9.42 5.48
N VAL A 111 12.17 -10.41 5.82
CA VAL A 111 12.25 -11.79 5.33
C VAL A 111 10.86 -12.25 4.90
N ARG A 112 10.77 -13.23 4.00
CA ARG A 112 9.50 -13.91 3.74
C ARG A 112 9.06 -14.66 5.00
N LYS A 113 7.81 -14.48 5.40
CA LYS A 113 7.25 -15.07 6.62
C LYS A 113 7.08 -16.57 6.44
N GLU A 114 7.60 -17.34 7.39
CA GLU A 114 7.50 -18.80 7.34
C GLU A 114 6.02 -19.25 7.34
N GLY A 115 5.66 -20.11 6.39
CA GLY A 115 4.29 -20.61 6.22
C GLY A 115 3.30 -19.63 5.59
N GLN A 116 3.72 -18.40 5.26
CA GLN A 116 2.90 -17.36 4.61
C GLN A 116 3.71 -16.74 3.46
N ASN A 117 3.71 -17.40 2.30
CA ASN A 117 4.55 -17.01 1.16
C ASN A 117 4.19 -15.64 0.57
N GLU A 118 2.99 -15.14 0.87
CA GLU A 118 2.47 -13.83 0.47
C GLU A 118 2.95 -12.67 1.35
N SER A 119 3.51 -12.97 2.52
CA SER A 119 3.82 -11.98 3.55
C SER A 119 5.33 -11.83 3.70
N ALA A 120 5.80 -10.58 3.69
CA ALA A 120 7.13 -10.24 4.20
C ALA A 120 6.99 -9.66 5.61
N ILE A 121 7.85 -10.05 6.54
CA ILE A 121 7.85 -9.57 7.92
C ILE A 121 9.23 -9.05 8.30
N ASN A 122 9.29 -7.92 9.02
CA ASN A 122 10.54 -7.38 9.55
C ASN A 122 10.77 -7.77 11.02
N ASN A 123 11.92 -7.42 11.60
CA ASN A 123 12.26 -7.78 12.99
C ASN A 123 11.38 -7.09 14.06
N THR A 124 10.58 -6.10 13.68
CA THR A 124 9.63 -5.41 14.57
C THR A 124 8.22 -6.04 14.52
N GLY A 125 8.02 -7.02 13.64
CA GLY A 125 6.71 -7.65 13.40
C GLY A 125 5.79 -6.85 12.48
N PHE A 126 6.34 -5.92 11.68
CA PHE A 126 5.58 -5.23 10.63
C PHE A 126 5.51 -6.12 9.39
N GLU A 127 4.31 -6.30 8.85
CA GLU A 127 4.00 -7.21 7.75
C GLU A 127 3.64 -6.44 6.46
N VAL A 128 4.10 -6.95 5.33
CA VAL A 128 3.72 -6.48 3.99
C VAL A 128 3.08 -7.66 3.27
N ASP A 129 1.77 -7.58 3.07
CA ASP A 129 0.98 -8.66 2.45
C ASP A 129 0.73 -8.36 0.98
N PHE A 130 1.05 -9.32 0.11
CA PHE A 130 0.85 -9.17 -1.32
C PHE A 130 -0.38 -9.94 -1.79
N LEU A 131 -1.33 -9.18 -2.32
CA LEU A 131 -2.62 -9.70 -2.77
C LEU A 131 -2.74 -9.60 -4.29
N ARG A 132 -3.56 -10.46 -4.87
CA ARG A 132 -3.97 -10.38 -6.27
C ARG A 132 -5.43 -10.74 -6.44
N ARG A 133 -5.98 -10.41 -7.62
CA ARG A 133 -7.29 -10.92 -8.04
C ARG A 133 -7.29 -12.45 -8.15
N MET A 134 -8.50 -13.02 -8.07
CA MET A 134 -8.74 -14.42 -8.42
C MET A 134 -8.22 -14.72 -9.83
N GLN A 135 -7.72 -15.93 -10.05
CA GLN A 135 -7.28 -16.37 -11.37
C GLN A 135 -8.44 -16.32 -12.37
N GLU A 136 -8.20 -15.70 -13.51
CA GLU A 136 -9.10 -15.65 -14.66
C GLU A 136 -8.32 -16.02 -15.92
N GLY A 137 -8.83 -16.96 -16.71
CA GLY A 137 -8.14 -17.44 -17.93
C GLY A 137 -6.75 -18.00 -17.62
N ASP A 138 -5.76 -17.59 -18.41
CA ASP A 138 -4.37 -18.07 -18.33
C ASP A 138 -3.50 -17.29 -17.31
N ASP A 139 -4.12 -16.57 -16.38
CA ASP A 139 -3.42 -15.94 -15.26
C ASP A 139 -2.75 -17.04 -14.41
N PRO A 140 -1.41 -17.16 -14.36
CA PRO A 140 -0.77 -18.25 -13.64
C PRO A 140 -1.04 -18.13 -12.15
N HIS A 141 -1.31 -19.25 -11.47
CA HIS A 141 -1.33 -19.34 -10.02
C HIS A 141 -0.90 -20.77 -9.61
N PRO A 142 0.04 -20.92 -8.66
CA PRO A 142 0.73 -19.87 -7.91
C PRO A 142 1.69 -19.02 -8.79
N PHE A 143 2.09 -17.85 -8.32
CA PHE A 143 3.00 -16.94 -9.05
C PHE A 143 4.02 -16.38 -8.06
N ARG A 144 5.30 -16.44 -8.40
CA ARG A 144 6.41 -15.82 -7.64
C ARG A 144 6.87 -14.58 -8.38
N PHE A 145 7.16 -13.49 -7.67
CA PHE A 145 7.49 -12.23 -8.34
C PHE A 145 8.80 -12.24 -9.13
N SER A 146 9.75 -13.09 -8.76
CA SER A 146 11.02 -13.28 -9.47
C SER A 146 11.49 -14.74 -9.40
N ASP A 147 12.68 -15.01 -9.94
CA ASP A 147 13.31 -16.33 -9.89
C ASP A 147 14.02 -16.62 -8.56
N ASP A 148 14.13 -15.64 -7.66
CA ASP A 148 14.66 -15.79 -6.30
C ASP A 148 13.75 -16.72 -5.47
N GLU A 149 14.34 -17.74 -4.84
CA GLU A 149 13.63 -18.76 -4.07
C GLU A 149 12.93 -18.22 -2.83
N ASP A 150 13.46 -17.14 -2.27
CA ASP A 150 12.93 -16.49 -1.07
C ASP A 150 11.92 -15.38 -1.40
N ASP A 151 11.69 -15.07 -2.67
CA ASP A 151 10.77 -14.02 -3.07
C ASP A 151 9.30 -14.35 -2.80
N ILE A 152 8.47 -13.32 -2.90
CA ILE A 152 7.08 -13.32 -2.45
C ILE A 152 6.15 -13.93 -3.51
N TRP A 153 5.12 -14.61 -3.01
CA TRP A 153 4.07 -15.25 -3.79
C TRP A 153 2.71 -14.60 -3.49
N PRO A 154 2.23 -13.66 -4.31
CA PRO A 154 0.93 -13.02 -4.06
C PRO A 154 -0.23 -14.02 -4.03
N VAL A 155 -1.06 -13.93 -3.00
CA VAL A 155 -2.24 -14.80 -2.82
C VAL A 155 -3.51 -14.16 -3.38
N GLN A 156 -4.44 -15.02 -3.78
CA GLN A 156 -5.73 -14.58 -4.31
C GLN A 156 -6.60 -14.04 -3.18
N ALA A 157 -7.07 -12.81 -3.34
CA ALA A 157 -8.03 -12.19 -2.44
C ALA A 157 -9.42 -12.13 -3.10
N MET A 158 -10.42 -12.60 -2.36
CA MET A 158 -11.82 -12.60 -2.83
C MET A 158 -12.27 -11.18 -3.18
N ARG A 159 -12.91 -11.02 -4.35
CA ARG A 159 -13.35 -9.74 -4.94
C ARG A 159 -12.24 -8.69 -5.15
N ALA A 160 -10.96 -9.05 -5.06
CA ALA A 160 -9.89 -8.10 -5.37
C ALA A 160 -9.91 -7.60 -6.83
N SER A 161 -10.60 -8.30 -7.75
CA SER A 161 -10.88 -7.80 -9.10
C SER A 161 -11.56 -6.43 -9.10
N VAL A 162 -12.47 -6.15 -8.16
CA VAL A 162 -13.13 -4.84 -7.99
C VAL A 162 -12.09 -3.76 -7.69
N LEU A 163 -11.16 -4.03 -6.78
CA LEU A 163 -10.09 -3.11 -6.38
C LEU A 163 -9.06 -2.92 -7.50
N THR A 164 -8.80 -3.98 -8.28
CA THR A 164 -7.92 -3.95 -9.43
C THR A 164 -8.49 -3.09 -10.55
N SER A 165 -9.79 -3.17 -10.84
CA SER A 165 -10.48 -2.38 -11.87
C SER A 165 -10.88 -0.97 -11.45
N ALA A 166 -10.92 -0.69 -10.15
CA ALA A 166 -11.37 0.59 -9.63
C ALA A 166 -10.49 1.77 -10.07
N PRO A 167 -11.08 2.97 -10.21
CA PRO A 167 -10.31 4.20 -10.36
C PRO A 167 -9.27 4.32 -9.24
N LYS A 168 -8.04 4.67 -9.63
CA LYS A 168 -6.95 4.87 -8.68
C LYS A 168 -7.07 6.26 -8.07
N PHE A 169 -6.78 6.33 -6.78
CA PHE A 169 -6.61 7.56 -6.02
C PHE A 169 -5.14 7.69 -5.65
N GLU A 170 -4.56 8.85 -5.91
CA GLU A 170 -3.16 9.11 -5.63
C GLU A 170 -3.03 10.32 -4.72
N CYS A 171 -2.25 10.20 -3.66
CA CYS A 171 -2.01 11.29 -2.71
C CYS A 171 -0.58 11.21 -2.19
N VAL A 172 0.02 12.37 -1.89
CA VAL A 172 1.28 12.41 -1.14
C VAL A 172 0.96 12.21 0.32
N VAL A 173 1.46 11.12 0.90
CA VAL A 173 1.36 10.84 2.32
C VAL A 173 2.62 11.30 3.04
N VAL A 174 2.44 11.83 4.25
CA VAL A 174 3.51 12.40 5.05
C VAL A 174 3.60 11.66 6.39
N SER A 175 4.81 11.29 6.77
CA SER A 175 5.09 10.67 8.08
C SER A 175 5.30 11.71 9.18
N SER A 176 5.32 11.23 10.42
CA SER A 176 5.63 12.06 11.59
C SER A 176 7.05 12.67 11.57
N THR A 177 7.97 12.14 10.76
CA THR A 177 9.32 12.70 10.56
C THR A 177 9.36 13.78 9.48
N GLY A 178 8.24 14.01 8.78
CA GLY A 178 8.11 14.94 7.67
C GLY A 178 8.44 14.35 6.30
N ARG A 179 9.06 13.15 6.27
CA ARG A 179 9.30 12.39 5.04
C ARG A 179 7.99 12.03 4.36
N MET A 180 8.01 11.98 3.04
CA MET A 180 6.81 11.81 2.24
C MET A 180 7.03 10.89 1.04
N ALA A 181 5.95 10.23 0.61
CA ALA A 181 5.92 9.38 -0.56
C ALA A 181 4.56 9.49 -1.26
N LYS A 182 4.54 9.21 -2.56
CA LYS A 182 3.29 9.09 -3.30
C LYS A 182 2.65 7.74 -2.98
N MET A 183 1.44 7.75 -2.42
CA MET A 183 0.64 6.56 -2.20
C MET A 183 -0.41 6.44 -3.30
N ARG A 184 -0.47 5.27 -3.93
CA ARG A 184 -1.54 4.87 -4.85
C ARG A 184 -2.48 3.94 -4.11
N THR A 185 -3.76 4.27 -4.07
CA THR A 185 -4.81 3.47 -3.44
C THR A 185 -6.05 3.43 -4.35
N VAL A 186 -7.11 2.76 -3.93
CA VAL A 186 -8.41 2.76 -4.60
C VAL A 186 -9.16 4.06 -4.32
N SER A 187 -10.15 4.40 -5.15
CA SER A 187 -11.03 5.53 -4.87
C SER A 187 -11.72 5.41 -3.50
N PRO A 188 -11.99 6.53 -2.80
CA PRO A 188 -12.72 6.51 -1.53
C PRO A 188 -14.06 5.77 -1.61
N GLN A 189 -14.80 5.96 -2.71
CA GLN A 189 -16.07 5.27 -2.93
C GLN A 189 -15.90 3.75 -3.02
N THR A 190 -14.94 3.27 -3.82
CA THR A 190 -14.65 1.83 -3.91
C THR A 190 -14.21 1.27 -2.55
N PHE A 191 -13.40 2.02 -1.79
CA PHE A 191 -12.99 1.61 -0.45
C PHE A 191 -14.18 1.39 0.47
N VAL A 192 -15.13 2.33 0.50
CA VAL A 192 -16.35 2.26 1.30
C VAL A 192 -17.18 1.02 0.92
N GLU A 193 -17.48 0.85 -0.37
CA GLU A 193 -18.26 -0.28 -0.87
C GLU A 193 -17.61 -1.63 -0.54
N PHE A 194 -16.29 -1.72 -0.72
CA PHE A 194 -15.53 -2.95 -0.44
C PHE A 194 -15.48 -3.26 1.06
N LYS A 195 -15.27 -2.25 1.92
CA LYS A 195 -15.19 -2.44 3.37
C LYS A 195 -16.55 -2.80 3.98
N TYR A 196 -17.65 -2.22 3.52
CA TYR A 196 -18.98 -2.66 3.94
C TYR A 196 -19.26 -4.09 3.50
N TRP A 197 -18.92 -4.45 2.27
CA TRP A 197 -19.06 -5.83 1.82
C TRP A 197 -18.24 -6.81 2.66
N LEU A 198 -16.98 -6.49 3.00
CA LEU A 198 -16.18 -7.30 3.92
C LEU A 198 -16.85 -7.44 5.28
N ALA A 199 -17.47 -6.37 5.78
CA ALA A 199 -18.13 -6.40 7.07
C ALA A 199 -19.42 -7.25 7.07
N GLU A 200 -20.19 -7.20 5.99
CA GLU A 200 -21.53 -7.80 5.91
C GLU A 200 -21.56 -9.20 5.31
N LYS A 201 -20.70 -9.49 4.33
CA LYS A 201 -20.82 -10.65 3.44
C LYS A 201 -19.65 -11.63 3.53
N ALA A 202 -18.49 -11.22 4.05
CA ALA A 202 -17.37 -12.13 4.22
C ALA A 202 -17.59 -13.04 5.44
N GLU A 203 -18.05 -14.27 5.19
CA GLU A 203 -18.45 -15.24 6.21
C GLU A 203 -17.33 -15.54 7.21
N ALA A 204 -16.13 -15.85 6.70
CA ALA A 204 -14.94 -16.20 7.50
C ALA A 204 -14.18 -14.99 8.09
N ARG A 205 -14.73 -13.77 8.00
CA ARG A 205 -14.05 -12.57 8.52
C ARG A 205 -14.12 -12.54 10.05
N ASP A 206 -12.95 -12.43 10.67
CA ASP A 206 -12.82 -12.27 12.13
C ASP A 206 -13.73 -11.15 12.68
N PRO A 207 -14.43 -11.33 13.82
CA PRO A 207 -15.36 -10.34 14.37
C PRO A 207 -14.74 -8.98 14.73
N ILE A 208 -13.46 -8.95 15.13
CA ILE A 208 -12.75 -7.69 15.42
C ILE A 208 -12.41 -6.99 14.11
N LYS A 209 -11.90 -7.73 13.11
CA LYS A 209 -11.65 -7.19 11.76
C LYS A 209 -12.94 -6.69 11.11
N ARG A 210 -14.06 -7.40 11.28
CA ARG A 210 -15.40 -7.01 10.78
C ARG A 210 -15.86 -5.66 11.33
N ARG A 211 -15.80 -5.47 12.66
CA ARG A 211 -16.15 -4.19 13.30
C ARG A 211 -15.24 -3.05 12.84
N ARG A 212 -13.95 -3.34 12.64
CA ARG A 212 -12.98 -2.38 12.11
C ARG A 212 -13.32 -2.01 10.67
N ASP A 213 -13.60 -2.97 9.81
CA ASP A 213 -13.97 -2.74 8.41
C ASP A 213 -15.21 -1.84 8.31
N GLN A 214 -16.25 -2.11 9.10
CA GLN A 214 -17.47 -1.29 9.15
C GLN A 214 -17.18 0.15 9.62
N ARG A 215 -16.36 0.31 10.66
CA ARG A 215 -15.97 1.64 11.18
C ARG A 215 -15.16 2.43 10.15
N GLN A 216 -14.19 1.78 9.49
CA GLN A 216 -13.38 2.41 8.45
C GLN A 216 -14.24 2.86 7.26
N ALA A 217 -15.20 2.02 6.83
CA ALA A 217 -16.16 2.37 5.79
C ALA A 217 -16.99 3.61 6.19
N GLY A 218 -17.56 3.62 7.40
CA GLY A 218 -18.37 4.74 7.88
C GLY A 218 -17.59 6.06 7.99
N ILE A 219 -16.32 6.02 8.40
CA ILE A 219 -15.46 7.21 8.43
C ILE A 219 -15.26 7.78 7.03
N VAL A 220 -14.85 6.96 6.07
CA VAL A 220 -14.58 7.44 4.70
C VAL A 220 -15.87 7.87 4.01
N GLN A 221 -16.97 7.17 4.25
CA GLN A 221 -18.29 7.58 3.76
C GLN A 221 -18.67 8.97 4.25
N LYS A 222 -18.48 9.24 5.55
CA LYS A 222 -18.75 10.57 6.12
C LYS A 222 -17.90 11.66 5.45
N LEU A 223 -16.62 11.39 5.17
CA LEU A 223 -15.75 12.34 4.47
C LEU A 223 -16.26 12.64 3.04
N LEU A 224 -16.80 11.64 2.34
CA LEU A 224 -17.43 11.84 1.03
C LEU A 224 -18.72 12.67 1.13
N GLU A 225 -19.57 12.37 2.10
CA GLU A 225 -20.83 13.09 2.34
C GLU A 225 -20.60 14.57 2.69
N GLU A 226 -19.53 14.85 3.45
CA GLU A 226 -19.07 16.20 3.80
C GLU A 226 -18.30 16.90 2.67
N ARG A 227 -18.11 16.24 1.51
CA ARG A 227 -17.35 16.73 0.34
C ARG A 227 -15.90 17.09 0.64
N LEU A 228 -15.28 16.33 1.54
CA LEU A 228 -13.84 16.42 1.85
C LEU A 228 -13.01 15.50 0.95
N LEU A 229 -13.64 14.56 0.25
CA LEU A 229 -13.03 13.60 -0.70
C LEU A 229 -13.82 13.51 -2.01
#